data_AF-A0A1X2ZGS6-F1
#
_entry.id   AF-A0A1X2ZGS6-F1
#
_cell.length_a   1.000
_cell.length_b   1.000
_cell.length_c   1.000
_cell.angle_alpha   90.00
_cell.angle_beta   90.00
_cell.angle_gamma   90.00
#
_symmetry.space_group_name_H-M   'P 1'
#
loop_
_entity.id
_entity.type
_entity.pdbx_description
1 polymer ?
#
loop_
_entity_poly.entity_id
_entity_poly.type
_entity_poly.pdbx_seq_one_letter_code
_entity_poly.pdbx_strand_id
1 'polypeptide(L)'
;MKRLTKGVAALAVLLTLAGCGTTTAPTPTAESKEPVDEVAEFGKDLATLLNQGKSHELFNLWSDKKSLKRADLEKALLPDAKAKGIKWEYKEYSPDSDSEDQIITLRWRTSDQDSTSDFYVKKEQGKWRLRSMPFGVLSICSPFSVDGTDAPVVSNVTCPTRDGSTSTGDGQTLLMLPGEHSLSVDVFDDVFDQPYQVTATPAASYVMDFESPAGSAGSDSVNLAPEDPEPAAGYADAVKAAFAKEASDVAKDAGGQPDLFDGITVTPTSDFSRPDVSGTYRHWADGGYQDRDISELSYSTTINWTGFVVLYNEVSRP
;
A
#
# COMPACT_ATOMS: atom_id res chain seq x y z
N MET A 1 5.99 -54.30 -42.37
CA MET A 1 5.79 -54.59 -43.82
C MET A 1 6.14 -53.34 -44.63
N LYS A 2 6.62 -53.52 -45.88
CA LYS A 2 6.75 -52.55 -47.01
C LYS A 2 6.70 -51.03 -46.70
N ARG A 3 7.84 -50.31 -46.81
CA ARG A 3 8.24 -49.40 -47.95
C ARG A 3 7.72 -47.95 -47.78
N LEU A 4 8.44 -46.85 -48.12
CA LEU A 4 9.71 -46.62 -48.84
C LEU A 4 10.27 -45.19 -48.54
N THR A 5 11.60 -45.05 -48.33
CA THR A 5 12.57 -43.97 -48.75
C THR A 5 12.17 -42.47 -48.84
N LYS A 6 13.03 -41.46 -48.58
CA LYS A 6 14.51 -41.25 -48.50
C LYS A 6 14.84 -40.35 -47.27
N GLY A 7 16.04 -39.86 -46.93
CA GLY A 7 17.45 -39.89 -47.42
C GLY A 7 18.25 -38.90 -46.53
N VAL A 8 19.50 -39.08 -46.07
CA VAL A 8 20.83 -39.21 -46.75
C VAL A 8 21.17 -37.99 -47.62
N ALA A 9 22.22 -37.18 -47.38
CA ALA A 9 23.45 -37.38 -46.58
C ALA A 9 23.93 -36.11 -45.83
N ALA A 10 24.84 -36.30 -44.87
CA ALA A 10 25.71 -35.24 -44.35
C ALA A 10 26.95 -35.07 -45.24
N LEU A 11 27.54 -33.88 -45.27
CA LEU A 11 28.93 -33.69 -45.71
C LEU A 11 29.60 -32.56 -44.94
N ALA A 12 30.69 -32.88 -44.25
CA ALA A 12 31.65 -31.89 -43.75
C ALA A 12 32.70 -31.64 -44.83
N VAL A 13 33.18 -30.40 -44.96
CA VAL A 13 34.35 -30.07 -45.77
C VAL A 13 35.33 -29.27 -44.93
N LEU A 14 36.42 -29.94 -44.56
CA LEU A 14 37.66 -29.33 -44.09
C LEU A 14 38.49 -28.95 -45.32
N LEU A 15 39.00 -27.73 -45.37
CA LEU A 15 40.00 -27.30 -46.34
C LEU A 15 41.12 -26.55 -45.63
N THR A 16 42.29 -27.17 -45.59
CA THR A 16 43.56 -26.54 -45.21
C THR A 16 44.52 -26.67 -46.40
N LEU A 17 45.12 -25.56 -46.84
CA LEU A 17 46.57 -25.38 -46.95
C LEU A 17 46.97 -24.11 -47.74
N ALA A 18 47.77 -23.28 -47.06
CA ALA A 18 48.92 -22.49 -47.52
C ALA A 18 48.90 -21.71 -48.85
N GLY A 19 49.14 -20.40 -48.74
CA GLY A 19 49.67 -19.54 -49.79
C GLY A 19 50.12 -18.19 -49.23
N CYS A 20 51.41 -17.88 -49.25
CA CYS A 20 51.94 -16.59 -48.78
C CYS A 20 51.53 -15.44 -49.72
N GLY A 21 51.06 -14.34 -49.15
CA GLY A 21 50.79 -13.10 -49.87
C GLY A 21 50.53 -11.95 -48.91
N THR A 22 51.50 -11.04 -48.77
CA THR A 22 51.39 -9.87 -47.89
C THR A 22 50.44 -8.82 -48.48
N THR A 23 49.27 -8.65 -47.87
CA THR A 23 48.48 -7.42 -47.97
C THR A 23 47.69 -7.22 -46.70
N THR A 24 48.05 -6.18 -45.94
CA THR A 24 47.34 -5.77 -44.73
C THR A 24 46.01 -5.14 -45.12
N ALA A 25 44.96 -5.94 -45.26
CA ALA A 25 43.61 -5.42 -45.34
C ALA A 25 43.25 -4.82 -43.97
N PRO A 26 42.81 -3.55 -43.89
CA PRO A 26 42.37 -3.00 -42.63
C PRO A 26 41.11 -3.75 -42.19
N THR A 27 41.16 -4.38 -41.01
CA THR A 27 39.96 -4.82 -40.31
C THR A 27 39.02 -3.63 -40.25
N PRO A 28 37.78 -3.71 -40.78
CA PRO A 28 36.81 -2.68 -40.49
C PRO A 28 36.53 -2.77 -38.99
N THR A 29 37.07 -1.81 -38.23
CA THR A 29 36.56 -1.52 -36.90
C THR A 29 35.12 -1.08 -37.12
N ALA A 30 34.20 -2.04 -37.04
CA ALA A 30 32.83 -1.72 -36.78
C ALA A 30 32.86 -1.01 -35.42
N GLU A 31 32.77 0.33 -35.46
CA GLU A 31 32.12 1.03 -34.37
C GLU A 31 30.79 0.32 -34.18
N SER A 32 30.73 -0.50 -33.14
CA SER A 32 29.49 -0.84 -32.49
C SER A 32 28.92 0.48 -32.00
N LYS A 33 28.23 1.20 -32.90
CA LYS A 33 27.14 2.06 -32.49
C LYS A 33 26.24 1.14 -31.71
N GLU A 34 26.29 1.29 -30.39
CA GLU A 34 25.38 0.61 -29.50
C GLU A 34 23.98 0.79 -30.08
N PRO A 35 23.18 -0.29 -30.15
CA PRO A 35 21.79 -0.12 -30.57
C PRO A 35 21.17 0.93 -29.66
N VAL A 36 20.24 1.72 -30.23
CA VAL A 36 19.49 2.74 -29.50
C VAL A 36 19.14 2.19 -28.12
N ASP A 37 19.56 2.92 -27.08
CA ASP A 37 19.66 2.40 -25.72
C ASP A 37 18.30 1.96 -25.18
N GLU A 38 17.99 0.67 -25.40
CA GLU A 38 16.65 0.12 -25.20
C GLU A 38 16.22 0.20 -23.73
N VAL A 39 17.19 0.20 -22.80
CA VAL A 39 16.94 0.34 -21.35
C VAL A 39 16.55 1.78 -21.05
N ALA A 40 17.29 2.75 -21.59
CA ALA A 40 16.95 4.17 -21.45
C ALA A 40 15.65 4.56 -22.18
N GLU A 41 15.28 3.88 -23.27
CA GLU A 41 13.95 4.03 -23.89
C GLU A 41 12.85 3.44 -22.99
N PHE A 42 13.02 2.19 -22.52
CA PHE A 42 12.07 1.57 -21.58
C PHE A 42 11.87 2.42 -20.31
N GLY A 43 12.93 3.07 -19.80
CA GLY A 43 12.82 3.96 -18.64
C GLY A 43 12.02 5.25 -18.89
N LYS A 44 12.07 5.81 -20.11
CA LYS A 44 11.25 6.96 -20.52
C LYS A 44 9.78 6.55 -20.71
N ASP A 45 9.55 5.36 -21.29
CA ASP A 45 8.22 4.79 -21.42
C ASP A 45 7.61 4.49 -20.04
N LEU A 46 8.39 3.93 -19.11
CA LEU A 46 7.97 3.69 -17.72
C LEU A 46 7.55 4.99 -17.02
N ALA A 47 8.36 6.04 -17.09
CA ALA A 47 8.01 7.34 -16.55
C ALA A 47 6.74 7.92 -17.21
N THR A 48 6.55 7.67 -18.52
CA THR A 48 5.35 8.10 -19.24
C THR A 48 4.10 7.36 -18.76
N LEU A 49 4.16 6.04 -18.61
CA LEU A 49 3.07 5.21 -18.10
C LEU A 49 2.69 5.59 -16.65
N LEU A 50 3.68 5.88 -15.80
CA LEU A 50 3.45 6.37 -14.43
C LEU A 50 2.74 7.73 -14.42
N ASN A 51 3.21 8.73 -15.19
CA ASN A 51 2.55 10.04 -15.29
C ASN A 51 1.12 9.96 -15.88
N GLN A 52 0.88 9.03 -16.80
CA GLN A 52 -0.43 8.78 -17.38
C GLN A 52 -1.33 7.89 -16.49
N GLY A 53 -0.77 7.34 -15.41
CA GLY A 53 -1.42 6.41 -14.50
C GLY A 53 -2.00 5.18 -15.19
N LYS A 54 -1.19 4.54 -16.04
CA LYS A 54 -1.57 3.35 -16.81
C LYS A 54 -1.45 2.07 -15.99
N SER A 55 -2.27 1.95 -14.96
CA SER A 55 -2.27 0.84 -14.00
C SER A 55 -2.22 -0.54 -14.67
N HIS A 56 -3.08 -0.79 -15.67
CA HIS A 56 -3.13 -2.08 -16.34
C HIS A 56 -1.88 -2.36 -17.19
N GLU A 57 -1.31 -1.34 -17.84
CA GLU A 57 -0.11 -1.49 -18.66
C GLU A 57 1.13 -1.72 -17.79
N LEU A 58 1.26 -0.96 -16.69
CA LEU A 58 2.31 -1.13 -15.67
C LEU A 58 2.26 -2.51 -15.01
N PHE A 59 1.06 -2.98 -14.64
CA PHE A 59 0.89 -4.34 -14.11
C PHE A 59 1.29 -5.41 -15.13
N ASN A 60 1.02 -5.18 -16.41
CA ASN A 60 1.42 -6.08 -17.50
C ASN A 60 2.93 -6.02 -17.85
N LEU A 61 3.65 -4.97 -17.45
CA LEU A 61 5.11 -4.95 -17.47
C LEU A 61 5.71 -5.72 -16.29
N TRP A 62 5.04 -5.75 -15.13
CA TRP A 62 5.50 -6.46 -13.94
C TRP A 62 5.47 -7.98 -14.08
N SER A 63 6.62 -8.60 -13.83
CA SER A 63 6.93 -10.01 -14.12
C SER A 63 7.13 -10.89 -12.89
N ASP A 64 7.19 -10.33 -11.68
CA ASP A 64 7.22 -11.18 -10.48
C ASP A 64 5.84 -11.82 -10.24
N LYS A 65 5.89 -13.07 -9.78
CA LYS A 65 4.76 -14.01 -9.67
C LYS A 65 4.74 -14.71 -8.32
N LYS A 66 5.60 -14.32 -7.37
CA LYS A 66 5.88 -15.05 -6.13
C LYS A 66 5.24 -14.42 -4.89
N SER A 67 3.92 -14.52 -4.77
CA SER A 67 3.21 -14.53 -3.47
C SER A 67 1.71 -14.75 -3.65
N LEU A 68 1.10 -13.93 -4.50
CA LEU A 68 -0.34 -13.85 -4.68
C LEU A 68 -0.76 -14.30 -6.08
N LYS A 69 -2.00 -14.77 -6.21
CA LYS A 69 -2.58 -15.11 -7.51
C LYS A 69 -2.69 -13.82 -8.33
N ARG A 70 -1.98 -13.75 -9.47
CA ARG A 70 -1.97 -12.56 -10.35
C ARG A 70 -3.38 -12.06 -10.70
N ALA A 71 -4.33 -12.97 -10.93
CA ALA A 71 -5.72 -12.62 -11.25
C ALA A 71 -6.51 -12.00 -10.08
N ASP A 72 -6.06 -12.16 -8.83
CA ASP A 72 -6.66 -11.51 -7.67
C ASP A 72 -6.00 -10.13 -7.43
N LEU A 73 -4.68 -10.01 -7.66
CA LEU A 73 -3.99 -8.73 -7.72
C LEU A 73 -4.48 -7.82 -8.86
N GLU A 74 -4.84 -8.39 -10.01
CA GLU A 74 -5.37 -7.64 -11.15
C GLU A 74 -6.73 -6.99 -10.84
N LYS A 75 -7.57 -7.63 -10.01
CA LYS A 75 -8.81 -7.02 -9.50
C LYS A 75 -8.54 -5.88 -8.53
N ALA A 76 -7.43 -5.97 -7.78
CA ALA A 76 -7.00 -4.96 -6.82
C ALA A 76 -6.29 -3.76 -7.47
N LEU A 77 -6.12 -3.71 -8.79
CA LEU A 77 -5.59 -2.52 -9.46
C LEU A 77 -6.61 -1.39 -9.40
N LEU A 78 -6.14 -0.20 -9.01
CA LEU A 78 -6.90 1.02 -9.29
C LEU A 78 -7.06 1.22 -10.81
N PRO A 79 -8.22 1.72 -11.27
CA PRO A 79 -8.45 2.05 -12.68
C PRO A 79 -7.39 2.99 -13.25
N ASP A 80 -7.22 2.95 -14.58
CA ASP A 80 -6.33 3.86 -15.29
C ASP A 80 -6.80 5.32 -15.09
N ALA A 81 -6.01 6.12 -14.37
CA ALA A 81 -6.31 7.52 -14.07
C ALA A 81 -5.01 8.34 -14.02
N LYS A 82 -4.96 9.49 -14.71
CA LYS A 82 -3.76 10.34 -14.76
C LYS A 82 -3.26 10.66 -13.35
N ALA A 83 -1.97 10.45 -13.10
CA ALA A 83 -1.34 10.79 -11.84
C ALA A 83 -1.55 12.28 -11.48
N LYS A 84 -1.99 12.50 -10.24
CA LYS A 84 -2.19 13.80 -9.58
C LYS A 84 -1.08 14.02 -8.56
N GLY A 85 -0.76 15.26 -8.20
CA GLY A 85 0.27 15.60 -7.21
C GLY A 85 1.73 15.23 -7.50
N ILE A 86 2.00 14.24 -8.36
CA ILE A 86 3.33 13.71 -8.63
C ILE A 86 3.72 13.82 -10.11
N LYS A 87 5.00 14.07 -10.37
CA LYS A 87 5.59 14.05 -11.71
C LYS A 87 6.80 13.14 -11.76
N TRP A 88 6.81 12.20 -12.71
CA TRP A 88 7.92 11.28 -12.97
C TRP A 88 8.78 11.72 -14.16
N GLU A 89 10.09 11.58 -14.04
CA GLU A 89 11.08 11.86 -15.09
C GLU A 89 12.14 10.76 -15.11
N TYR A 90 12.48 10.24 -16.29
CA TYR A 90 13.64 9.37 -16.45
C TYR A 90 14.93 10.12 -16.14
N LYS A 91 15.80 9.53 -15.30
CA LYS A 91 17.08 10.10 -14.91
C LYS A 91 18.23 9.35 -15.58
N GLU A 92 18.39 8.07 -15.27
CA GLU A 92 19.50 7.23 -15.73
C GLU A 92 19.15 5.74 -15.60
N TYR A 93 20.03 4.87 -16.09
CA TYR A 93 20.06 3.46 -15.73
C TYR A 93 21.49 3.04 -15.40
N SER A 94 21.62 1.93 -14.69
CA SER A 94 22.89 1.27 -14.40
C SER A 94 22.70 -0.26 -14.46
N PRO A 95 23.75 -1.05 -14.72
CA PRO A 95 23.71 -2.47 -14.45
C PRO A 95 23.66 -2.72 -12.94
N ASP A 96 22.85 -3.67 -12.50
CA ASP A 96 22.99 -4.23 -11.16
C ASP A 96 24.33 -4.98 -11.06
N SER A 97 25.10 -4.74 -10.00
CA SER A 97 26.39 -5.43 -9.79
C SER A 97 26.23 -6.88 -9.34
N ASP A 98 25.11 -7.21 -8.70
CA ASP A 98 24.89 -8.50 -8.03
C ASP A 98 23.87 -9.39 -8.76
N SER A 99 23.33 -8.93 -9.91
CA SER A 99 22.40 -9.70 -10.73
C SER A 99 22.57 -9.45 -12.24
N GLU A 100 21.75 -10.11 -13.07
CA GLU A 100 21.67 -9.81 -14.52
C GLU A 100 20.65 -8.70 -14.83
N ASP A 101 20.01 -8.12 -13.82
CA ASP A 101 18.98 -7.11 -14.00
C ASP A 101 19.63 -5.74 -14.26
N GLN A 102 18.87 -4.80 -14.80
CA GLN A 102 19.28 -3.40 -14.93
C GLN A 102 18.44 -2.57 -13.97
N ILE A 103 19.03 -1.52 -13.40
CA ILE A 103 18.37 -0.59 -12.51
C ILE A 103 18.03 0.65 -13.30
N ILE A 104 16.74 1.01 -13.38
CA ILE A 104 16.29 2.27 -13.96
C ILE A 104 15.93 3.22 -12.83
N THR A 105 16.68 4.32 -12.72
CA THR A 105 16.38 5.37 -11.75
C THR A 105 15.44 6.39 -12.38
N LEU A 106 14.27 6.55 -11.78
CA LEU A 106 13.35 7.65 -12.10
C LEU A 106 13.40 8.70 -11.00
N ARG A 107 13.41 9.98 -11.39
CA ARG A 107 13.18 11.09 -10.48
C ARG A 107 11.69 11.35 -10.38
N TRP A 108 11.20 11.57 -9.16
CA TRP A 108 9.82 11.97 -8.91
C TRP A 108 9.78 13.24 -8.05
N ARG A 109 8.74 14.05 -8.26
CA ARG A 109 8.52 15.28 -7.50
C ARG A 109 7.05 15.44 -7.14
N THR A 110 6.79 15.86 -5.91
CA THR A 110 5.50 16.39 -5.46
C THR A 110 5.62 17.91 -5.23
N SER A 111 4.64 18.53 -4.56
CA SER A 111 4.75 19.90 -4.03
C SER A 111 5.93 20.05 -3.05
N ASP A 112 6.15 19.04 -2.20
CA ASP A 112 6.97 19.16 -0.99
C ASP A 112 8.23 18.27 -1.02
N GLN A 113 8.32 17.35 -1.98
CA GLN A 113 9.42 16.38 -2.08
C GLN A 113 9.96 16.26 -3.51
N ASP A 114 11.28 16.06 -3.63
CA ASP A 114 11.99 15.82 -4.89
C ASP A 114 13.04 14.74 -4.63
N SER A 115 12.86 13.56 -5.21
CA SER A 115 13.61 12.36 -4.89
C SER A 115 13.69 11.40 -6.08
N THR A 116 14.26 10.22 -5.88
CA THR A 116 14.42 9.18 -6.90
C THR A 116 13.94 7.82 -6.40
N SER A 117 13.46 6.99 -7.32
CA SER A 117 13.13 5.58 -7.07
C SER A 117 13.74 4.69 -8.15
N ASP A 118 14.24 3.54 -7.72
CA ASP A 118 14.93 2.57 -8.56
C ASP A 118 14.02 1.40 -8.94
N PHE A 119 13.95 1.11 -10.23
CA PHE A 119 13.15 0.04 -10.81
C PHE A 119 14.06 -1.01 -11.42
N TYR A 120 14.11 -2.21 -10.82
CA TYR A 120 14.81 -3.36 -11.37
C TYR A 120 14.05 -3.88 -12.59
N VAL A 121 14.75 -4.06 -13.71
CA VAL A 121 14.21 -4.54 -14.98
C VAL A 121 15.04 -5.66 -15.58
N LYS A 122 14.40 -6.57 -16.30
CA LYS A 122 15.07 -7.69 -16.99
C LYS A 122 14.50 -7.89 -18.39
N LYS A 123 15.35 -8.28 -19.35
CA LYS A 123 14.90 -8.65 -20.70
C LYS A 123 14.47 -10.12 -20.72
N GLU A 124 13.17 -10.37 -20.62
CA GLU A 124 12.57 -11.71 -20.66
C GLU A 124 11.98 -11.98 -22.06
N GLN A 125 12.39 -13.07 -22.71
CA GLN A 125 11.90 -13.47 -24.05
C GLN A 125 12.03 -12.33 -25.11
N GLY A 126 13.09 -11.53 -25.00
CA GLY A 126 13.35 -10.40 -25.90
C GLY A 126 12.59 -9.11 -25.57
N LYS A 127 11.78 -9.07 -24.49
CA LYS A 127 11.06 -7.87 -24.03
C LYS A 127 11.51 -7.45 -22.64
N TRP A 128 11.68 -6.15 -22.43
CA TRP A 128 11.94 -5.60 -21.10
C TRP A 128 10.71 -5.75 -20.20
N ARG A 129 10.95 -6.10 -18.94
CA ARG A 129 9.95 -6.36 -17.90
C ARG A 129 10.39 -5.74 -16.58
N LEU A 130 9.42 -5.25 -15.81
CA LEU A 130 9.63 -4.82 -14.44
C LEU A 130 9.78 -6.04 -13.53
N ARG A 131 10.82 -6.02 -12.68
CA ARG A 131 11.01 -6.93 -11.55
C ARG A 131 10.47 -6.27 -10.29
N SER A 132 10.78 -4.98 -10.07
CA SER A 132 10.11 -4.12 -9.08
C SER A 132 8.60 -4.04 -9.33
N MET A 133 7.82 -4.02 -8.25
CA MET A 133 6.39 -3.70 -8.31
C MET A 133 6.23 -2.17 -8.43
N PRO A 134 5.50 -1.65 -9.43
CA PRO A 134 5.36 -0.20 -9.63
C PRO A 134 4.19 0.42 -8.83
N PHE A 135 3.66 -0.31 -7.85
CA PHE A 135 2.52 0.07 -7.01
C PHE A 135 2.91 -0.10 -5.55
N GLY A 136 2.38 0.76 -4.68
CA GLY A 136 2.33 0.45 -3.26
C GLY A 136 1.05 -0.31 -2.91
N VAL A 137 1.13 -1.23 -1.96
CA VAL A 137 0.00 -2.03 -1.50
C VAL A 137 -0.67 -1.35 -0.31
N LEU A 138 -1.93 -0.94 -0.46
CA LEU A 138 -2.79 -0.56 0.68
C LEU A 138 -3.70 -1.74 1.01
N SER A 139 -3.73 -2.16 2.28
CA SER A 139 -4.64 -3.20 2.76
C SER A 139 -5.30 -2.79 4.07
N ILE A 140 -6.62 -2.90 4.13
CA ILE A 140 -7.44 -2.44 5.27
C ILE A 140 -8.48 -3.53 5.60
N CYS A 141 -8.80 -3.65 6.88
CA CYS A 141 -9.67 -4.68 7.46
C CYS A 141 -11.12 -4.22 7.63
N SER A 142 -11.42 -3.05 7.05
CA SER A 142 -12.72 -2.42 6.88
C SER A 142 -12.96 -2.30 5.38
N PRO A 143 -14.22 -2.19 4.91
CA PRO A 143 -14.44 -1.66 3.58
C PRO A 143 -13.82 -0.26 3.44
N PHE A 144 -13.32 0.02 2.24
CA PHE A 144 -12.73 1.31 1.86
C PHE A 144 -12.81 1.51 0.34
N SER A 145 -12.68 2.77 -0.09
CA SER A 145 -12.55 3.13 -1.50
C SER A 145 -11.44 4.15 -1.72
N VAL A 146 -10.82 4.12 -2.90
CA VAL A 146 -9.83 5.10 -3.33
C VAL A 146 -10.24 5.68 -4.68
N ASP A 147 -10.27 7.01 -4.78
CA ASP A 147 -10.78 7.76 -5.94
C ASP A 147 -12.20 7.28 -6.39
N GLY A 148 -13.05 6.91 -5.43
CA GLY A 148 -14.39 6.37 -5.66
C GLY A 148 -14.42 4.95 -6.23
N THR A 149 -13.30 4.22 -6.19
CA THR A 149 -13.23 2.79 -6.51
C THR A 149 -13.19 1.97 -5.22
N ASP A 150 -14.21 1.16 -4.98
CA ASP A 150 -14.26 0.24 -3.84
C ASP A 150 -13.13 -0.79 -3.93
N ALA A 151 -12.44 -1.02 -2.82
CA ALA A 151 -11.38 -2.01 -2.76
C ALA A 151 -11.97 -3.44 -2.78
N PRO A 152 -11.48 -4.35 -3.64
CA PRO A 152 -11.98 -5.71 -3.66
C PRO A 152 -11.57 -6.48 -2.41
N VAL A 153 -12.42 -7.42 -1.99
CA VAL A 153 -12.06 -8.40 -0.96
C VAL A 153 -11.05 -9.39 -1.52
N VAL A 154 -9.94 -9.58 -0.81
CA VAL A 154 -8.86 -10.50 -1.13
C VAL A 154 -8.52 -11.33 0.11
N SER A 155 -8.34 -12.64 -0.07
CA SER A 155 -8.01 -13.54 1.03
C SER A 155 -6.54 -13.47 1.42
N ASN A 156 -6.29 -13.66 2.71
CA ASN A 156 -4.99 -13.57 3.40
C ASN A 156 -4.45 -12.15 3.62
N VAL A 157 -5.32 -11.19 3.86
CA VAL A 157 -4.91 -9.92 4.47
C VAL A 157 -4.59 -10.17 5.95
N THR A 158 -3.45 -9.66 6.41
CA THR A 158 -3.08 -9.68 7.82
C THR A 158 -3.79 -8.53 8.51
N CYS A 159 -4.83 -8.86 9.27
CA CYS A 159 -5.64 -7.93 10.02
C CYS A 159 -5.28 -8.00 11.50
N PRO A 160 -4.82 -6.89 12.12
CA PRO A 160 -4.57 -6.91 13.54
C PRO A 160 -5.89 -7.06 14.30
N THR A 161 -5.85 -7.80 15.39
CA THR A 161 -7.03 -8.11 16.21
C THR A 161 -7.09 -7.19 17.42
N ARG A 162 -8.24 -7.16 18.11
CA ARG A 162 -8.46 -6.30 19.28
C ARG A 162 -7.45 -6.51 20.41
N ASP A 163 -6.93 -7.72 20.56
CA ASP A 163 -5.92 -8.08 21.56
C ASP A 163 -4.47 -7.70 21.15
N GLY A 164 -4.30 -6.97 20.04
CA GLY A 164 -2.99 -6.61 19.49
C GLY A 164 -2.25 -7.76 18.80
N SER A 165 -2.85 -8.95 18.70
CA SER A 165 -2.32 -10.01 17.83
C SER A 165 -2.70 -9.77 16.37
N THR A 166 -2.41 -10.71 15.47
CA THR A 166 -2.79 -10.62 14.06
C THR A 166 -3.54 -11.87 13.62
N SER A 167 -4.62 -11.65 12.90
CA SER A 167 -5.39 -12.67 12.21
C SER A 167 -5.14 -12.57 10.72
N THR A 168 -5.10 -13.70 10.02
CA THR A 168 -5.08 -13.74 8.56
C THR A 168 -6.49 -14.08 8.10
N GLY A 169 -7.12 -13.17 7.35
CA GLY A 169 -8.52 -13.28 6.96
C GLY A 169 -8.79 -12.78 5.55
N ASP A 170 -10.07 -12.67 5.21
CA ASP A 170 -10.51 -11.85 4.09
C ASP A 170 -10.47 -10.38 4.53
N GLY A 171 -9.76 -9.54 3.78
CA GLY A 171 -9.73 -8.09 3.97
C GLY A 171 -9.82 -7.41 2.60
N GLN A 172 -9.76 -6.09 2.56
CA GLN A 172 -9.71 -5.37 1.29
C GLN A 172 -8.28 -4.92 0.97
N THR A 173 -7.93 -4.92 -0.32
CA THR A 173 -6.61 -4.52 -0.80
C THR A 173 -6.74 -3.75 -2.12
N LEU A 174 -6.00 -2.64 -2.24
CA LEU A 174 -5.76 -1.96 -3.51
C LEU A 174 -4.27 -1.83 -3.79
N LEU A 175 -3.94 -1.92 -5.08
CA LEU A 175 -2.66 -1.58 -5.65
C LEU A 175 -2.74 -0.16 -6.17
N MET A 176 -2.10 0.75 -5.44
CA MET A 176 -2.13 2.17 -5.72
C MET A 176 -0.87 2.57 -6.49
N LEU A 177 -1.04 3.36 -7.55
CA LEU A 177 0.07 4.09 -8.14
C LEU A 177 0.44 5.27 -7.22
N PRO A 178 1.70 5.70 -7.18
CA PRO A 178 2.05 6.92 -6.45
C PRO A 178 1.36 8.16 -7.04
N GLY A 179 0.86 9.04 -6.18
CA GLY A 179 0.11 10.26 -6.53
C GLY A 179 -0.81 10.76 -5.41
N GLU A 180 -1.55 11.84 -5.68
CA GLU A 180 -2.67 12.31 -4.85
C GLU A 180 -3.93 11.47 -5.10
N HIS A 181 -4.56 11.03 -4.01
CA HIS A 181 -5.78 10.25 -4.01
C HIS A 181 -6.79 10.75 -2.97
N SER A 182 -8.07 10.53 -3.23
CA SER A 182 -9.12 10.64 -2.21
C SER A 182 -9.39 9.26 -1.60
N LEU A 183 -9.35 9.13 -0.27
CA LEU A 183 -9.54 7.88 0.48
C LEU A 183 -10.77 7.99 1.40
N SER A 184 -11.61 6.96 1.39
CA SER A 184 -12.72 6.75 2.34
C SER A 184 -12.60 5.36 2.94
N VAL A 185 -12.81 5.22 4.25
CA VAL A 185 -12.77 3.94 4.98
C VAL A 185 -13.97 3.87 5.94
N ASP A 186 -14.86 2.88 5.79
CA ASP A 186 -16.16 2.84 6.48
C ASP A 186 -16.07 2.96 8.01
N VAL A 187 -15.05 2.36 8.66
CA VAL A 187 -14.87 2.48 10.13
C VAL A 187 -14.55 3.90 10.62
N PHE A 188 -14.35 4.85 9.72
CA PHE A 188 -14.08 6.26 10.03
C PHE A 188 -15.20 7.23 9.61
N ASP A 189 -16.32 6.76 9.05
CA ASP A 189 -17.42 7.62 8.55
C ASP A 189 -18.02 8.52 9.64
N ASP A 190 -18.22 7.97 10.85
CA ASP A 190 -18.65 8.74 12.02
C ASP A 190 -17.47 9.32 12.82
N VAL A 191 -16.23 9.16 12.36
CA VAL A 191 -15.03 9.60 13.08
C VAL A 191 -14.58 10.95 12.52
N PHE A 192 -14.13 11.03 11.27
CA PHE A 192 -13.71 12.28 10.62
C PHE A 192 -14.33 12.45 9.23
N ASP A 193 -14.32 13.67 8.69
CA ASP A 193 -14.90 13.96 7.39
C ASP A 193 -14.18 13.18 6.26
N GLN A 194 -14.97 12.51 5.41
CA GLN A 194 -14.50 11.66 4.31
C GLN A 194 -15.21 11.99 2.97
N PRO A 195 -14.58 11.75 1.80
CA PRO A 195 -13.21 11.26 1.61
C PRO A 195 -12.16 12.31 1.94
N TYR A 196 -11.09 11.90 2.62
CA TYR A 196 -9.94 12.76 2.89
C TYR A 196 -8.88 12.61 1.77
N GLN A 197 -8.04 13.63 1.59
CA GLN A 197 -6.97 13.61 0.58
C GLN A 197 -5.69 13.02 1.17
N VAL A 198 -4.97 12.22 0.38
CA VAL A 198 -3.68 11.64 0.75
C VAL A 198 -2.69 11.73 -0.40
N THR A 199 -1.40 11.94 -0.08
CA THR A 199 -0.31 11.86 -1.05
C THR A 199 0.43 10.53 -0.88
N ALA A 200 0.15 9.59 -1.77
CA ALA A 200 0.86 8.32 -1.86
C ALA A 200 2.22 8.53 -2.56
N THR A 201 3.29 8.78 -1.81
CA THR A 201 4.64 8.79 -2.37
C THR A 201 5.11 7.36 -2.71
N PRO A 202 6.17 7.17 -3.53
CA PRO A 202 6.59 5.83 -3.96
C PRO A 202 7.10 4.97 -2.79
N ALA A 203 6.38 3.90 -2.49
CA ALA A 203 6.68 2.94 -1.43
C ALA A 203 6.20 1.53 -1.81
N ALA A 204 6.68 0.49 -1.11
CA ALA A 204 6.20 -0.88 -1.32
C ALA A 204 4.83 -1.10 -0.67
N SER A 205 4.53 -0.37 0.41
CA SER A 205 3.29 -0.51 1.17
C SER A 205 2.76 0.84 1.67
N TYR A 206 1.45 0.89 1.87
CA TYR A 206 0.73 2.00 2.47
C TYR A 206 0.05 1.53 3.75
N VAL A 207 0.20 2.31 4.82
CA VAL A 207 -0.32 1.99 6.16
C VAL A 207 -1.20 3.12 6.67
N MET A 208 -2.02 2.85 7.69
CA MET A 208 -2.72 3.89 8.45
C MET A 208 -2.27 3.76 9.90
N ASP A 209 -1.42 4.69 10.33
CA ASP A 209 -0.89 4.80 11.68
C ASP A 209 -1.24 6.18 12.23
N PHE A 210 -2.17 6.23 13.19
CA PHE A 210 -2.61 7.46 13.83
C PHE A 210 -1.69 7.90 14.98
N GLU A 211 -0.67 7.09 15.34
CA GLU A 211 0.36 7.46 16.31
C GLU A 211 1.56 8.16 15.65
N SER A 212 1.69 8.04 14.32
CA SER A 212 2.73 8.69 13.49
C SER A 212 2.15 9.84 12.64
N PRO A 213 2.95 10.86 12.29
CA PRO A 213 2.50 11.93 11.39
C PRO A 213 2.06 11.41 10.01
N ALA A 214 1.10 12.09 9.39
CA ALA A 214 0.71 11.84 8.00
C ALA A 214 1.92 11.96 7.05
N GLY A 215 1.98 11.11 6.02
CA GLY A 215 3.09 11.07 5.08
C GLY A 215 4.43 10.58 5.64
N SER A 216 4.52 10.23 6.94
CA SER A 216 5.75 9.68 7.51
C SER A 216 6.13 8.36 6.81
N ALA A 217 7.39 8.26 6.38
CA ALA A 217 7.91 7.06 5.72
C ALA A 217 8.68 6.18 6.70
N GLY A 218 8.31 4.90 6.76
CA GLY A 218 9.15 3.83 7.32
C GLY A 218 10.26 3.42 6.33
N SER A 219 10.89 2.27 6.55
CA SER A 219 11.90 1.76 5.59
C SER A 219 11.31 1.46 4.20
N ASP A 220 10.07 0.97 4.15
CA ASP A 220 9.40 0.45 2.95
C ASP A 220 7.90 0.82 2.88
N SER A 221 7.45 1.73 3.75
CA SER A 221 6.03 2.11 3.92
C SER A 221 5.82 3.61 4.02
N VAL A 222 4.64 4.09 3.63
CA VAL A 222 4.20 5.48 3.81
C VAL A 222 2.86 5.51 4.56
N ASN A 223 2.76 6.39 5.55
CA ASN A 223 1.55 6.58 6.33
C ASN A 223 0.51 7.43 5.58
N LEU A 224 -0.69 6.87 5.38
CA LEU A 224 -1.86 7.49 4.77
C LEU A 224 -2.99 7.77 5.80
N ALA A 225 -2.65 7.89 7.08
CA ALA A 225 -3.51 8.57 8.04
C ALA A 225 -3.76 10.03 7.56
N PRO A 226 -4.97 10.60 7.80
CA PRO A 226 -5.27 11.98 7.43
C PRO A 226 -4.35 12.98 8.14
N GLU A 227 -3.94 14.02 7.41
CA GLU A 227 -3.28 15.19 8.00
C GLU A 227 -4.35 16.14 8.54
N ASP A 228 -4.31 16.41 9.85
CA ASP A 228 -5.25 17.29 10.59
C ASP A 228 -6.74 17.15 10.18
N PRO A 229 -7.36 15.95 10.35
CA PRO A 229 -8.75 15.70 9.94
C PRO A 229 -9.78 16.59 10.65
N GLU A 230 -10.80 17.04 9.91
CA GLU A 230 -11.98 17.68 10.52
C GLU A 230 -12.90 16.63 11.18
N PRO A 231 -13.49 16.92 12.36
CA PRO A 231 -14.38 15.98 13.04
C PRO A 231 -15.69 15.73 12.27
N ALA A 232 -16.06 14.47 12.08
CA ALA A 232 -17.36 14.13 11.52
C ALA A 232 -18.48 14.55 12.48
N ALA A 233 -19.67 14.82 11.92
CA ALA A 233 -20.86 15.11 12.72
C ALA A 233 -21.21 13.99 13.72
N GLY A 234 -20.85 12.74 13.41
CA GLY A 234 -21.04 11.55 14.27
C GLY A 234 -19.99 11.35 15.36
N TYR A 235 -18.93 12.17 15.44
CA TYR A 235 -17.75 11.87 16.29
C TYR A 235 -18.08 11.62 17.76
N ALA A 236 -18.94 12.45 18.35
CA ALA A 236 -19.35 12.28 19.74
C ALA A 236 -20.06 10.93 19.98
N ASP A 237 -20.86 10.48 19.01
CA ASP A 237 -21.59 9.22 19.06
C ASP A 237 -20.66 8.03 18.79
N ALA A 238 -19.66 8.17 17.89
CA ALA A 238 -18.62 7.16 17.68
C ALA A 238 -17.78 6.92 18.95
N VAL A 239 -17.39 7.99 19.65
CA VAL A 239 -16.69 7.89 20.94
C VAL A 239 -17.58 7.23 22.01
N LYS A 240 -18.84 7.64 22.13
CA LYS A 240 -19.82 6.99 23.04
C LYS A 240 -20.01 5.51 22.73
N ALA A 241 -20.13 5.15 21.46
CA ALA A 241 -20.24 3.76 21.02
C ALA A 241 -19.00 2.94 21.39
N ALA A 242 -17.79 3.51 21.33
CA ALA A 242 -16.56 2.86 21.78
C ALA A 242 -16.56 2.61 23.31
N PHE A 243 -17.02 3.57 24.13
CA PHE A 243 -17.22 3.38 25.57
C PHE A 243 -18.23 2.26 25.89
N ALA A 244 -19.40 2.27 25.23
CA ALA A 244 -20.45 1.27 25.42
C ALA A 244 -20.03 -0.14 24.96
N LYS A 245 -19.23 -0.23 23.90
CA LYS A 245 -18.62 -1.48 23.41
C LYS A 245 -17.65 -2.05 24.44
N GLU A 246 -16.65 -1.27 24.87
CA GLU A 246 -15.67 -1.72 25.86
C GLU A 246 -16.34 -2.12 27.19
N ALA A 247 -17.36 -1.39 27.62
CA ALA A 247 -18.17 -1.75 28.79
C ALA A 247 -18.83 -3.15 28.66
N SER A 248 -19.36 -3.47 27.48
CA SER A 248 -20.01 -4.76 27.19
C SER A 248 -19.02 -5.93 27.19
N ASP A 249 -17.77 -5.70 26.81
CA ASP A 249 -16.72 -6.73 26.79
C ASP A 249 -16.14 -7.03 28.18
N VAL A 250 -16.08 -6.01 29.06
CA VAL A 250 -15.72 -6.15 30.48
C VAL A 250 -16.86 -6.82 31.26
N ALA A 251 -18.10 -6.36 31.07
CA ALA A 251 -19.27 -6.84 31.80
C ALA A 251 -19.94 -8.06 31.12
N LYS A 252 -19.39 -9.26 31.36
CA LYS A 252 -19.83 -10.54 30.76
C LYS A 252 -21.17 -11.10 31.28
N ASP A 253 -22.11 -10.24 31.69
CA ASP A 253 -23.41 -10.66 32.23
C ASP A 253 -24.52 -10.65 31.16
N ALA A 254 -25.21 -11.80 31.03
CA ALA A 254 -26.11 -12.12 29.92
C ALA A 254 -27.50 -11.44 29.97
N GLY A 255 -27.62 -10.27 30.60
CA GLY A 255 -28.85 -9.49 30.69
C GLY A 255 -28.57 -8.02 30.39
N GLY A 256 -29.04 -7.54 29.23
CA GLY A 256 -28.67 -6.25 28.66
C GLY A 256 -28.58 -5.13 29.69
N GLN A 257 -27.36 -4.64 29.91
CA GLN A 257 -27.10 -3.53 30.83
C GLN A 257 -27.74 -2.23 30.31
N PRO A 258 -28.09 -1.28 31.20
CA PRO A 258 -28.30 0.09 30.77
C PRO A 258 -27.02 0.61 30.12
N ASP A 259 -27.13 1.55 29.17
CA ASP A 259 -25.97 2.28 28.69
C ASP A 259 -25.31 2.97 29.89
N LEU A 260 -24.05 2.59 30.15
CA LEU A 260 -23.29 3.09 31.29
C LEU A 260 -22.72 4.49 31.03
N PHE A 261 -22.71 4.95 29.78
CA PHE A 261 -21.98 6.15 29.32
C PHE A 261 -22.87 7.18 28.63
N ASP A 262 -24.19 6.97 28.53
CA ASP A 262 -25.16 7.95 28.00
C ASP A 262 -24.97 9.38 28.58
N GLY A 263 -24.65 9.46 29.88
CA GLY A 263 -24.41 10.71 30.62
C GLY A 263 -23.10 11.44 30.34
N ILE A 264 -22.22 10.94 29.44
CA ILE A 264 -21.01 11.67 29.05
C ILE A 264 -21.27 12.71 27.95
N THR A 265 -20.46 13.75 27.94
CA THR A 265 -20.34 14.74 26.85
C THR A 265 -18.94 14.63 26.26
N VAL A 266 -18.86 14.55 24.93
CA VAL A 266 -17.60 14.41 24.18
C VAL A 266 -17.37 15.69 23.40
N THR A 267 -16.16 16.26 23.50
CA THR A 267 -15.72 17.42 22.71
C THR A 267 -14.45 17.05 21.95
N PRO A 268 -14.39 17.19 20.61
CA PRO A 268 -13.16 17.00 19.85
C PRO A 268 -12.02 17.89 20.35
N THR A 269 -10.78 17.40 20.28
CA THR A 269 -9.57 18.24 20.44
C THR A 269 -8.72 18.17 19.17
N SER A 270 -7.60 18.91 19.14
CA SER A 270 -6.62 18.82 18.05
C SER A 270 -5.89 17.48 18.01
N ASP A 271 -5.79 16.75 19.13
CA ASP A 271 -5.42 15.33 19.12
C ASP A 271 -6.70 14.54 18.95
N PHE A 272 -7.01 14.17 17.71
CA PHE A 272 -8.30 13.56 17.39
C PHE A 272 -8.50 12.18 18.01
N SER A 273 -7.40 11.53 18.39
CA SER A 273 -7.39 10.28 19.16
C SER A 273 -7.73 10.50 20.65
N ARG A 274 -7.73 11.75 21.13
CA ARG A 274 -7.93 12.16 22.53
C ARG A 274 -8.93 13.31 22.67
N PRO A 275 -10.25 13.03 22.60
CA PRO A 275 -11.29 14.01 22.93
C PRO A 275 -11.25 14.39 24.41
N ASP A 276 -11.83 15.56 24.71
CA ASP A 276 -12.23 15.90 26.08
C ASP A 276 -13.56 15.21 26.39
N VAL A 277 -13.64 14.49 27.50
CA VAL A 277 -14.82 13.73 27.91
C VAL A 277 -15.18 14.10 29.35
N SER A 278 -16.40 14.61 29.52
CA SER A 278 -16.93 15.11 30.79
C SER A 278 -18.31 14.53 31.10
N GLY A 279 -18.85 14.78 32.29
CA GLY A 279 -20.15 14.26 32.72
C GLY A 279 -20.04 12.99 33.56
N THR A 280 -21.08 12.15 33.55
CA THR A 280 -21.18 11.00 34.47
C THR A 280 -21.37 9.67 33.76
N TYR A 281 -20.78 8.63 34.32
CA TYR A 281 -21.00 7.24 33.94
C TYR A 281 -21.63 6.45 35.09
N ARG A 282 -22.24 5.30 34.78
CA ARG A 282 -22.82 4.40 35.77
C ARG A 282 -21.87 3.28 36.14
N HIS A 283 -21.60 3.16 37.43
CA HIS A 283 -20.78 2.12 38.02
C HIS A 283 -21.63 1.23 38.93
N TRP A 284 -21.47 -0.09 38.83
CA TRP A 284 -22.16 -1.03 39.72
C TRP A 284 -21.38 -1.19 41.04
N ALA A 285 -21.95 -0.71 42.14
CA ALA A 285 -21.39 -0.83 43.48
C ALA A 285 -22.49 -1.00 44.53
N ASP A 286 -22.19 -1.71 45.63
CA ASP A 286 -23.09 -1.91 46.78
C ASP A 286 -24.49 -2.47 46.43
N GLY A 287 -24.59 -3.23 45.33
CA GLY A 287 -25.83 -3.86 44.89
C GLY A 287 -26.74 -2.99 44.01
N GLY A 288 -26.22 -1.89 43.46
CA GLY A 288 -26.94 -1.05 42.49
C GLY A 288 -26.02 -0.27 41.56
N TYR A 289 -26.60 0.42 40.58
CA TYR A 289 -25.88 1.42 39.78
C TYR A 289 -25.81 2.75 40.53
N GLN A 290 -24.61 3.33 40.59
CA GLN A 290 -24.32 4.65 41.14
C GLN A 290 -23.76 5.51 40.00
N ASP A 291 -24.23 6.74 39.86
CA ASP A 291 -23.65 7.70 38.92
C ASP A 291 -22.31 8.22 39.51
N ARG A 292 -21.23 8.21 38.72
CA ARG A 292 -19.89 8.72 39.07
C ARG A 292 -19.37 9.66 38.01
N ASP A 293 -18.49 10.59 38.40
CA ASP A 293 -17.85 11.51 37.46
C ASP A 293 -16.84 10.75 36.58
N ILE A 294 -16.86 11.01 35.27
CA ILE A 294 -15.99 10.31 34.30
C ILE A 294 -14.49 10.56 34.56
N SER A 295 -14.12 11.65 35.27
CA SER A 295 -12.74 11.91 35.69
C SER A 295 -12.22 10.96 36.78
N GLU A 296 -13.10 10.19 37.44
CA GLU A 296 -12.71 9.11 38.35
C GLU A 296 -12.28 7.83 37.62
N LEU A 297 -12.65 7.69 36.33
CA LEU A 297 -12.38 6.51 35.53
C LEU A 297 -11.00 6.61 34.86
N SER A 298 -10.17 5.58 35.00
CA SER A 298 -8.90 5.51 34.29
C SER A 298 -9.10 4.81 32.94
N TYR A 299 -9.01 5.58 31.86
CA TYR A 299 -9.12 5.09 30.49
C TYR A 299 -8.09 5.79 29.60
N SER A 300 -7.92 5.27 28.38
CA SER A 300 -7.25 5.95 27.28
C SER A 300 -8.01 5.71 25.99
N THR A 301 -7.95 6.66 25.08
CA THR A 301 -8.58 6.60 23.77
C THR A 301 -7.53 6.54 22.66
N THR A 302 -7.85 5.88 21.55
CA THR A 302 -7.05 5.85 20.32
C THR A 302 -7.94 5.61 19.10
N ILE A 303 -7.40 5.83 17.90
CA ILE A 303 -8.04 5.49 16.62
C ILE A 303 -7.16 4.45 15.93
N ASN A 304 -7.75 3.36 15.45
CA ASN A 304 -7.03 2.32 14.72
C ASN A 304 -7.88 1.73 13.59
N TRP A 305 -7.43 0.64 12.96
CA TRP A 305 -8.11 -0.07 11.87
C TRP A 305 -9.53 -0.62 12.21
N THR A 306 -10.02 -0.45 13.44
CA THR A 306 -11.39 -0.78 13.86
C THR A 306 -12.26 0.45 14.17
N GLY A 307 -11.77 1.66 13.87
CA GLY A 307 -12.41 2.92 14.23
C GLY A 307 -11.89 3.47 15.56
N PHE A 308 -12.76 4.14 16.32
CA PHE A 308 -12.44 4.68 17.64
C PHE A 308 -12.40 3.56 18.70
N VAL A 309 -11.39 3.58 19.58
CA VAL A 309 -11.17 2.57 20.62
C VAL A 309 -10.98 3.24 21.98
N VAL A 310 -11.69 2.72 22.98
CA VAL A 310 -11.50 3.02 24.40
C VAL A 310 -10.84 1.81 25.05
N LEU A 311 -9.81 2.05 25.85
CA LEU A 311 -9.14 1.04 26.67
C LEU A 311 -9.30 1.43 28.14
N TYR A 312 -9.90 0.57 28.96
CA TYR A 312 -9.90 0.78 30.41
C TYR A 312 -8.56 0.37 31.00
N ASN A 313 -7.94 1.30 31.71
CA ASN A 313 -6.77 1.02 32.51
C ASN A 313 -7.25 0.50 33.86
N GLU A 314 -7.38 -0.83 34.00
CA GLU A 314 -7.58 -1.51 35.29
C GLU A 314 -6.32 -1.42 36.19
N VAL A 315 -5.81 -0.20 36.40
CA VAL A 315 -4.95 0.09 37.55
C VAL A 315 -5.87 0.13 38.77
N SER A 316 -6.07 -1.05 39.35
CA SER A 316 -6.77 -1.23 40.62
C SER A 316 -6.20 -0.25 41.65
N ARG A 317 -6.96 0.80 41.97
CA ARG A 317 -6.66 1.60 43.16
C ARG A 317 -7.18 0.83 44.38
N PRO A 318 -6.34 0.61 45.41
CA PRO A 318 -6.65 -0.21 46.57
C PRO A 318 -7.68 0.43 47.51
#